data_AF-A0A951ABP7-F1
#
_entry.id   AF-A0A951ABP7-F1
#
_cell.length_a   1.000
_cell.length_b   1.000
_cell.length_c   1.000
_cell.angle_alpha   90.00
_cell.angle_beta   90.00
_cell.angle_gamma   90.00
#
_symmetry.space_group_name_H-M   'P 1'
#
loop_
_entity.id
_entity.type
_entity.pdbx_description
1 polymer ?
#
loop_
_entity_poly.entity_id
_entity_poly.type
_entity_poly.pdbx_seq_one_letter_code
_entity_poly.pdbx_strand_id
1 'polypeptide(L)'
;MAATPLPPFDRPAVARFLAEASGASSVELSEPQLLPGGAIQENLGIEAKFSGGRLGGWQRLVLRTDAATGVPSSLPRLDEFAVLRAVFAAGVTVPEPLFACADPNVTGKPFFVMRRVAGTAQGRTITANPAFEPGLPRIAARLGEELARLQTIRPPRPDLAFLAPPAANSAFEQIAGFRAYLDRHPNPRPVLEWAIRWLETNVPPPLPPVLCHRDFRTGNYMLDTSSGGAWLTGVLDWEFAGWGEPDEDIGWFCCKGWRFARLDREAGGIADRAPFYAAYEAAAGRRLDPERIRYWEIFANVRWAIIALQQSDRYLVGGARDLSTAIIGRRAGECELELLLLLDPPGSPAKAPSPRLGEWVGARGHSTAHRDLPSGAELAELGRRLLIEELLPLLPPERHREVHLIATAIGIAGRETAAGEAPFQAIFRSLAQFYAHAPTPTLPLERGREFSPDRGPAKPSPASGGGRPAATEAGGWGPSQEEEADSSLLRRFARDLRNGAFESSPSQESAARAILWRLTIARLREANPQFLAAHGLE
;
A
#
# COMPACT_ATOMS: atom_id res chain seq x y z
N MET A 1 -19.59 5.70 22.68
CA MET A 1 -18.22 5.24 22.95
C MET A 1 -17.42 6.42 23.47
N ALA A 2 -16.48 6.18 24.40
CA ALA A 2 -15.49 7.18 24.75
C ALA A 2 -14.75 7.60 23.47
N ALA A 3 -14.66 8.91 23.22
CA ALA A 3 -13.82 9.43 22.14
C ALA A 3 -12.43 8.77 22.25
N THR A 4 -11.81 8.44 21.10
CA THR A 4 -10.39 8.10 21.10
C THR A 4 -9.68 9.16 21.92
N PRO A 5 -9.03 8.80 23.05
CA PRO A 5 -8.49 9.80 23.94
C PRO A 5 -7.52 10.67 23.14
N LEU A 6 -7.73 11.98 23.21
CA LEU A 6 -6.81 12.92 22.58
C LEU A 6 -5.41 12.62 23.12
N PRO A 7 -4.37 12.67 22.26
CA PRO A 7 -3.02 12.60 22.76
C PRO A 7 -2.77 13.71 23.80
N PRO A 8 -1.80 13.54 24.70
CA PRO A 8 -1.46 14.56 25.68
C PRO A 8 -1.24 15.91 25.00
N PHE A 9 -2.13 16.86 25.30
CA PHE A 9 -2.12 18.19 24.68
C PHE A 9 -2.17 19.25 25.79
N ASP A 10 -1.00 19.74 26.20
CA ASP A 10 -0.90 20.86 27.12
C ASP A 10 -1.14 22.16 26.35
N ARG A 11 -2.41 22.62 26.31
CA ARG A 11 -2.79 23.84 25.59
C ARG A 11 -1.97 25.06 26.05
N PRO A 12 -1.76 25.31 27.36
CA PRO A 12 -0.85 26.37 27.81
C PRO A 12 0.57 26.25 27.23
N ALA A 13 1.17 25.05 27.21
CA ALA A 13 2.51 24.86 26.66
C ALA A 13 2.54 25.11 25.14
N VAL A 14 1.58 24.58 24.39
CA VAL A 14 1.48 24.79 22.94
C VAL A 14 1.24 26.27 22.61
N ALA A 15 0.39 26.96 23.38
CA ALA A 15 0.13 28.39 23.20
C ALA A 15 1.40 29.24 23.43
N ARG A 16 2.16 28.95 24.48
CA ARG A 16 3.46 29.61 24.74
C ARG A 16 4.45 29.36 23.61
N PHE A 17 4.61 28.11 23.18
CA PHE A 17 5.46 27.76 22.06
C PHE A 17 5.08 28.54 20.78
N LEU A 18 3.78 28.60 20.45
CA LEU A 18 3.31 29.33 19.28
C LEU A 18 3.52 30.85 19.41
N ALA A 19 3.34 31.42 20.60
CA ALA A 19 3.61 32.83 20.86
C ALA A 19 5.08 33.17 20.62
N GLU A 20 5.98 32.39 21.23
CA GLU A 20 7.44 32.53 21.09
C GLU A 20 7.88 32.37 19.63
N ALA A 21 7.44 31.30 18.95
CA ALA A 21 7.86 31.00 17.59
C ALA A 21 7.33 32.03 16.56
N SER A 22 6.17 32.65 16.82
CA SER A 22 5.57 33.65 15.94
C SER A 22 5.94 35.10 16.26
N GLY A 23 6.52 35.35 17.43
CA GLY A 23 6.73 36.69 17.99
C GLY A 23 5.44 37.38 18.43
N ALA A 24 4.36 36.64 18.68
CA ALA A 24 3.12 37.18 19.22
C ALA A 24 3.22 37.37 20.74
N SER A 25 2.49 38.35 21.30
CA SER A 25 2.47 38.58 22.75
C SER A 25 1.68 37.50 23.51
N SER A 26 0.69 36.91 22.84
CA SER A 26 -0.13 35.81 23.35
C SER A 26 -0.77 35.05 22.20
N VAL A 27 -1.16 33.80 22.47
CA VAL A 27 -1.94 32.95 21.56
C VAL A 27 -3.07 32.31 22.34
N GLU A 28 -4.31 32.49 21.88
CA GLU A 28 -5.48 31.77 22.39
C GLU A 28 -5.76 30.57 21.49
N LEU A 29 -5.98 29.39 22.06
CA LEU A 29 -6.23 28.15 21.31
C LEU A 29 -7.62 27.60 21.59
N SER A 30 -8.28 27.08 20.55
CA SER A 30 -9.47 26.25 20.69
C SER A 30 -9.14 24.91 21.36
N GLU A 31 -10.16 24.15 21.73
CA GLU A 31 -9.98 22.71 21.98
C GLU A 31 -9.46 22.03 20.70
N PRO A 32 -8.42 21.18 20.78
CA PRO A 32 -7.92 20.46 19.63
C PRO A 32 -8.93 19.40 19.19
N GLN A 33 -9.11 19.27 17.89
CA GLN A 33 -9.94 18.23 17.29
C GLN A 33 -9.05 17.23 16.57
N LEU A 34 -9.17 15.93 16.90
CA LEU A 34 -8.54 14.89 16.12
C LEU A 34 -9.16 14.85 14.71
N LEU A 35 -8.32 15.07 13.71
CA LEU A 35 -8.72 14.98 12.31
C LEU A 35 -8.61 13.53 11.82
N PRO A 36 -9.57 13.04 11.02
CA PRO A 36 -9.47 11.71 10.44
C PRO A 36 -8.35 11.67 9.39
N GLY A 37 -7.59 10.58 9.35
CA GLY A 37 -6.47 10.38 8.41
C GLY A 37 -5.10 10.29 9.10
N GLY A 38 -4.11 9.73 8.41
CA GLY A 38 -2.80 9.38 8.98
C GLY A 38 -2.87 8.05 9.74
N ALA A 39 -2.42 6.95 9.12
CA ALA A 39 -2.53 5.62 9.73
C ALA A 39 -1.58 5.41 10.93
N ILE A 40 -0.47 6.15 10.97
CA ILE A 40 0.56 6.08 12.01
C ILE A 40 0.88 7.44 12.63
N GLN A 41 0.00 8.43 12.41
CA GLN A 41 0.21 9.80 12.87
C GLN A 41 -1.07 10.40 13.41
N GLU A 42 -0.93 11.36 14.30
CA GLU A 42 -2.03 12.12 14.87
C GLU A 42 -2.02 13.54 14.30
N ASN A 43 -3.15 13.93 13.69
CA ASN A 43 -3.35 15.25 13.13
C ASN A 43 -4.40 15.99 13.98
N LEU A 44 -3.98 17.00 14.73
CA LEU A 44 -4.86 17.80 15.59
C LEU A 44 -5.17 19.13 14.92
N GLY A 45 -6.43 19.33 14.55
CA GLY A 45 -6.95 20.61 14.06
C GLY A 45 -7.13 21.58 15.23
N ILE A 46 -6.58 22.78 15.10
CA ILE A 46 -6.62 23.82 16.14
C ILE A 46 -6.96 25.16 15.48
N GLU A 47 -7.86 25.91 16.10
CA GLU A 47 -8.04 27.34 15.80
C GLU A 47 -7.24 28.16 16.80
N ALA A 48 -6.46 29.12 16.30
CA ALA A 48 -5.53 29.90 17.10
C ALA A 48 -5.68 31.39 16.79
N LYS A 49 -5.82 32.23 17.83
CA LYS A 49 -5.84 33.68 17.71
C LYS A 49 -4.53 34.25 18.23
N PHE A 50 -3.71 34.80 17.33
CA PHE A 50 -2.42 35.41 17.65
C PHE A 50 -2.58 36.91 17.91
N SER A 51 -2.06 37.37 19.05
CA SER A 51 -1.99 38.80 19.39
C SER A 51 -0.67 39.39 18.88
N GLY A 52 -0.68 39.90 17.64
CA GLY A 52 0.52 40.42 16.98
C GLY A 52 1.40 39.32 16.36
N GLY A 53 2.67 39.63 16.12
CA GLY A 53 3.62 38.72 15.48
C GLY A 53 3.32 38.44 14.00
N ARG A 54 4.06 37.49 13.41
CA ARG A 54 3.98 37.18 11.96
C ARG A 54 2.65 36.53 11.53
N LEU A 55 1.87 36.02 12.47
CA LEU A 55 0.60 35.30 12.24
C LEU A 55 -0.61 36.02 12.88
N GLY A 56 -0.51 37.32 13.16
CA GLY A 56 -1.54 38.09 13.86
C GLY A 56 -2.97 37.84 13.35
N GLY A 57 -3.91 37.68 14.28
CA GLY A 57 -5.30 37.34 13.98
C GLY A 57 -5.62 35.84 14.07
N TRP A 58 -6.75 35.45 13.49
CA TRP A 58 -7.23 34.07 13.51
C TRP A 58 -6.55 33.18 12.47
N GLN A 59 -6.06 32.03 12.91
CA GLN A 59 -5.41 31.01 12.09
C GLN A 59 -6.10 29.66 12.29
N ARG A 60 -6.18 28.87 11.22
CA ARG A 60 -6.57 27.46 11.27
C ARG A 60 -5.31 26.62 11.04
N LEU A 61 -4.98 25.79 12.01
CA LEU A 61 -3.71 25.07 12.09
C LEU A 61 -3.94 23.55 12.20
N VAL A 62 -2.93 22.79 11.80
CA VAL A 62 -2.81 21.36 12.12
C VAL A 62 -1.50 21.15 12.86
N LEU A 63 -1.58 20.56 14.06
CA LEU A 63 -0.43 20.01 14.76
C LEU A 63 -0.31 18.52 14.39
N ARG A 64 0.85 18.12 13.89
CA ARG A 64 1.14 16.75 13.44
C ARG A 64 2.22 16.12 14.32
N THR A 65 1.92 14.94 14.87
CA THR A 65 2.78 14.20 15.79
C THR A 65 2.67 12.68 15.55
N ASP A 66 3.61 11.90 16.10
CA ASP A 66 3.58 10.44 16.03
C ASP A 66 2.41 9.83 16.82
N ALA A 67 1.70 8.89 16.19
CA ALA A 67 0.74 8.04 16.90
C ALA A 67 1.45 7.06 17.87
N ALA A 68 0.67 6.24 18.57
CA ALA A 68 1.23 5.18 19.41
C ALA A 68 1.93 4.07 18.60
N THR A 69 1.47 3.83 17.37
CA THR A 69 2.03 2.85 16.44
C THR A 69 2.72 3.56 15.28
N GLY A 70 3.86 3.01 14.84
CA GLY A 70 4.68 3.58 13.78
C GLY A 70 5.10 2.55 12.73
N VAL A 71 5.64 3.04 11.61
CA VAL A 71 6.31 2.23 10.58
C VAL A 71 7.78 2.64 10.55
N PRO A 72 8.75 1.70 10.60
CA PRO A 72 10.18 2.04 10.60
C PRO A 72 10.66 2.88 9.41
N SER A 73 9.96 2.82 8.27
CA SER A 73 10.28 3.60 7.07
C SER A 73 9.73 5.03 7.09
N SER A 74 8.92 5.40 8.08
CA SER A 74 8.38 6.76 8.23
C SER A 74 9.47 7.69 8.77
N LEU A 75 9.68 8.83 8.11
CA LEU A 75 10.59 9.87 8.55
C LEU A 75 10.19 10.36 9.94
N PRO A 76 11.14 10.66 10.83
CA PRO A 76 10.86 11.41 12.05
C PRO A 76 10.14 12.74 11.77
N ARG A 77 9.30 13.23 12.68
CA ARG A 77 8.46 14.42 12.40
C ARG A 77 9.23 15.68 12.03
N LEU A 78 10.42 15.88 12.60
CA LEU A 78 11.25 17.05 12.29
C LEU A 78 11.87 16.94 10.88
N ASP A 79 12.18 15.72 10.45
CA ASP A 79 12.69 15.41 9.11
C ASP A 79 11.57 15.55 8.07
N GLU A 80 10.36 15.06 8.37
CA GLU A 80 9.16 15.31 7.57
C GLU A 80 8.86 16.80 7.42
N PHE A 81 9.00 17.58 8.50
CA PHE A 81 8.84 19.04 8.45
C PHE A 81 9.90 19.71 7.57
N ALA A 82 11.16 19.26 7.61
CA ALA A 82 12.21 19.77 6.75
C ALA A 82 11.92 19.48 5.26
N VAL A 83 11.42 18.29 4.94
CA VAL A 83 10.91 17.94 3.61
C VAL A 83 9.79 18.90 3.20
N LEU A 84 8.75 19.03 4.04
CA LEU A 84 7.59 19.88 3.74
C LEU A 84 8.01 21.34 3.49
N ARG A 85 8.99 21.86 4.24
CA ARG A 85 9.58 23.18 4.01
C ARG A 85 10.26 23.32 2.66
N ALA A 86 11.08 22.34 2.27
CA ALA A 86 11.76 22.36 0.97
C ALA A 86 10.75 22.30 -0.19
N VAL A 87 9.71 21.47 -0.03
CA VAL A 87 8.62 21.29 -1.00
C VAL A 87 7.77 22.56 -1.14
N PHE A 88 7.38 23.18 -0.02
CA PHE A 88 6.67 24.45 -0.04
C PHE A 88 7.50 25.56 -0.70
N ALA A 89 8.80 25.65 -0.39
CA ALA A 89 9.70 26.61 -1.02
C ALA A 89 9.88 26.39 -2.53
N ALA A 90 9.72 25.17 -3.02
CA ALA A 90 9.73 24.85 -4.45
C ALA A 90 8.41 25.22 -5.16
N GLY A 91 7.41 25.73 -4.43
CA GLY A 91 6.13 26.18 -4.99
C GLY A 91 5.15 25.05 -5.28
N VAL A 92 5.35 23.87 -4.70
CA VAL A 92 4.36 22.79 -4.76
C VAL A 92 3.16 23.16 -3.88
N THR A 93 1.94 22.90 -4.35
CA THR A 93 0.73 23.11 -3.54
C THR A 93 0.69 22.13 -2.37
N VAL A 94 1.17 22.56 -1.21
CA VAL A 94 1.17 21.81 0.06
C VAL A 94 0.71 22.71 1.21
N PRO A 95 0.26 22.14 2.35
CA PRO A 95 0.04 22.91 3.57
C PRO A 95 1.31 23.70 3.95
N GLU A 96 1.17 24.99 4.24
CA GLU A 96 2.33 25.82 4.61
C GLU A 96 2.94 25.31 5.93
N PRO A 97 4.22 24.92 5.94
CA PRO A 97 4.93 24.56 7.16
C PRO A 97 5.25 25.82 7.97
N LEU A 98 4.80 25.87 9.22
CA LEU A 98 4.94 27.06 10.06
C LEU A 98 6.03 26.91 11.12
N PHE A 99 5.97 25.87 11.94
CA PHE A 99 6.84 25.68 13.09
C PHE A 99 7.09 24.21 13.36
N ALA A 100 8.20 23.87 14.03
CA ALA A 100 8.47 22.53 14.55
C ALA A 100 9.06 22.62 15.94
N CYS A 101 8.78 21.61 16.77
CA CYS A 101 9.20 21.53 18.16
C CYS A 101 9.77 20.15 18.45
N ALA A 102 11.03 20.12 18.91
CA ALA A 102 11.69 18.91 19.37
C ALA A 102 11.49 18.67 20.88
N ASP A 103 11.07 19.70 21.63
CA ASP A 103 10.97 19.64 23.09
C ASP A 103 9.77 18.75 23.51
N PRO A 104 10.02 17.58 24.11
CA PRO A 104 8.94 16.70 24.56
C PRO A 104 8.15 17.29 25.73
N ASN A 105 8.62 18.35 26.40
CA ASN A 105 7.87 18.96 27.50
C ASN A 105 6.62 19.72 27.04
N VAL A 106 6.41 19.92 25.73
CA VAL A 106 5.26 20.64 25.18
C VAL A 106 4.07 19.72 24.91
N THR A 107 4.27 18.59 24.22
CA THR A 107 3.21 17.62 23.87
C THR A 107 3.57 16.16 24.18
N GLY A 108 4.68 15.92 24.87
CA GLY A 108 5.21 14.57 25.14
C GLY A 108 6.03 13.97 24.00
N LYS A 109 5.97 14.52 22.78
CA LYS A 109 6.66 14.02 21.58
C LYS A 109 7.02 15.15 20.61
N PRO A 110 8.01 14.97 19.71
CA PRO A 110 8.27 15.92 18.63
C PRO A 110 7.04 16.12 17.74
N PHE A 111 6.79 17.37 17.34
CA PHE A 111 5.69 17.72 16.46
C PHE A 111 6.05 18.86 15.52
N PHE A 112 5.21 19.07 14.51
CA PHE A 112 5.22 20.29 13.73
C PHE A 112 3.83 20.85 13.50
N VAL A 113 3.77 22.13 13.16
CA VAL A 113 2.56 22.90 12.93
C VAL A 113 2.57 23.40 11.50
N MET A 114 1.46 23.18 10.81
CA MET A 114 1.23 23.64 9.44
C MET A 114 -0.12 24.34 9.32
N ARG A 115 -0.28 25.14 8.27
CA ARG A 115 -1.56 25.76 7.92
C ARG A 115 -2.60 24.68 7.60
N ARG A 116 -3.80 24.76 8.16
CA ARG A 116 -4.91 23.87 7.79
C ARG A 116 -5.47 24.29 6.44
N VAL A 117 -5.46 23.37 5.48
CA VAL A 117 -6.10 23.55 4.17
C VAL A 117 -7.50 22.90 4.16
N ALA A 118 -8.39 23.41 3.30
CA ALA A 118 -9.76 22.92 3.17
C ALA A 118 -9.84 21.72 2.20
N GLY A 119 -10.96 21.00 2.21
CA GLY A 119 -11.25 19.91 1.28
C GLY A 119 -11.27 18.52 1.90
N THR A 120 -11.28 17.50 1.03
CA THR A 120 -11.27 16.08 1.39
C THR A 120 -10.11 15.36 0.74
N ALA A 121 -9.46 14.46 1.49
CA ALA A 121 -8.47 13.52 0.99
C ALA A 121 -9.02 12.10 0.86
N GLN A 122 -10.32 11.86 1.10
CA GLN A 122 -10.87 10.51 0.99
C GLN A 122 -10.95 10.08 -0.47
N GLY A 123 -10.08 9.15 -0.87
CA GLY A 123 -9.99 8.70 -2.26
C GLY A 123 -11.31 8.21 -2.85
N ARG A 124 -12.08 7.40 -2.11
CA ARG A 124 -13.42 6.96 -2.56
C ARG A 124 -14.40 8.12 -2.74
N THR A 125 -14.33 9.14 -1.88
CA THR A 125 -15.16 10.34 -2.00
C THR A 125 -14.75 11.14 -3.24
N ILE A 126 -13.45 11.29 -3.48
CA ILE A 126 -12.91 11.99 -4.66
C ILE A 126 -13.34 11.30 -5.96
N THR A 127 -13.28 9.97 -6.03
CA THR A 127 -13.54 9.22 -7.28
C THR A 127 -15.01 8.89 -7.54
N ALA A 128 -15.87 8.92 -6.51
CA ALA A 128 -17.27 8.54 -6.63
C ALA A 128 -18.27 9.69 -6.48
N ASN A 129 -17.87 10.84 -5.94
CA ASN A 129 -18.79 11.98 -5.78
C ASN A 129 -18.91 12.77 -7.09
N PRO A 130 -20.12 12.88 -7.69
CA PRO A 130 -20.35 13.58 -8.95
C PRO A 130 -19.95 15.05 -8.94
N ALA A 131 -19.87 15.69 -7.76
CA ALA A 131 -19.45 17.09 -7.63
C ALA A 131 -18.00 17.32 -8.09
N PHE A 132 -17.12 16.31 -8.00
CA PHE A 132 -15.74 16.42 -8.46
C PHE A 132 -15.58 16.13 -9.97
N GLU A 133 -16.41 15.26 -10.54
CA GLU A 133 -16.24 14.67 -11.89
C GLU A 133 -15.91 15.72 -12.98
N PRO A 134 -16.61 16.87 -13.09
CA PRO A 134 -16.31 17.86 -14.14
C PRO A 134 -14.93 18.52 -14.04
N GLY A 135 -14.30 18.47 -12.86
CA GLY A 135 -12.99 19.05 -12.60
C GLY A 135 -11.84 18.05 -12.66
N LEU A 136 -12.10 16.74 -12.56
CA LEU A 136 -11.07 15.72 -12.37
C LEU A 136 -9.99 15.69 -13.47
N PRO A 137 -10.29 15.87 -14.78
CA PRO A 137 -9.24 15.97 -15.80
C PRO A 137 -8.29 17.15 -15.59
N ARG A 138 -8.80 18.31 -15.12
CA ARG A 138 -7.97 19.47 -14.78
C ARG A 138 -7.15 19.23 -13.50
N ILE A 139 -7.72 18.52 -12.53
CA ILE A 139 -6.98 18.09 -11.34
C ILE A 139 -5.85 17.15 -11.73
N ALA A 140 -6.08 16.19 -12.62
CA ALA A 140 -5.04 15.28 -13.11
C ALA A 140 -3.90 16.06 -13.79
N ALA A 141 -4.22 17.02 -14.67
CA ALA A 141 -3.22 17.91 -15.25
C ALA A 141 -2.45 18.69 -14.16
N ARG A 142 -3.17 19.27 -13.19
CA ARG A 142 -2.55 20.01 -12.09
C ARG A 142 -1.61 19.15 -11.24
N LEU A 143 -1.99 17.90 -10.95
CA LEU A 143 -1.13 16.95 -10.23
C LEU A 143 0.14 16.61 -11.04
N GLY A 144 0.05 16.54 -12.37
CA GLY A 144 1.22 16.41 -13.25
C GLY A 144 2.18 17.59 -13.10
N GLU A 145 1.66 18.83 -13.05
CA GLU A 145 2.47 20.03 -12.80
C GLU A 145 3.11 20.00 -11.40
N GLU A 146 2.34 19.66 -10.36
CA GLU A 146 2.86 19.59 -8.99
C GLU A 146 3.97 18.56 -8.85
N LEU A 147 3.82 17.40 -9.48
CA LEU A 147 4.85 16.37 -9.46
C LEU A 147 6.12 16.84 -10.19
N ALA A 148 5.98 17.51 -11.33
CA ALA A 148 7.12 18.11 -12.03
C ALA A 148 7.82 19.19 -11.17
N ARG A 149 7.07 20.03 -10.44
CA ARG A 149 7.63 21.03 -9.51
C ARG A 149 8.34 20.39 -8.32
N LEU A 150 7.75 19.38 -7.68
CA LEU A 150 8.38 18.59 -6.63
C LEU A 150 9.74 18.06 -7.10
N GLN A 151 9.71 17.50 -8.30
CA GLN A 151 10.88 17.02 -9.00
C GLN A 151 11.67 18.17 -9.64
N THR A 152 11.77 19.33 -9.02
CA THR A 152 12.89 20.28 -9.23
C THR A 152 13.90 20.20 -8.08
N ILE A 153 13.50 19.61 -6.95
CA ILE A 153 14.37 19.37 -5.80
C ILE A 153 15.30 18.20 -6.14
N ARG A 154 16.62 18.46 -6.08
CA ARG A 154 17.69 17.54 -6.50
C ARG A 154 18.79 17.48 -5.45
N PRO A 155 19.41 16.32 -5.20
CA PRO A 155 20.60 16.21 -4.38
C PRO A 155 21.82 16.84 -5.09
N PRO A 156 22.86 17.31 -4.36
CA PRO A 156 22.91 17.40 -2.90
C PRO A 156 22.04 18.53 -2.34
N ARG A 157 21.40 18.29 -1.18
CA ARG A 157 20.62 19.29 -0.43
C ARG A 157 21.02 19.26 1.04
N PRO A 158 21.83 20.22 1.51
CA PRO A 158 22.29 20.25 2.91
C PRO A 158 21.15 20.29 3.93
N ASP A 159 20.04 20.94 3.59
CA ASP A 159 18.81 21.02 4.39
C ASP A 159 18.05 19.68 4.47
N LEU A 160 18.40 18.70 3.64
CA LEU A 160 17.81 17.35 3.59
C LEU A 160 18.89 16.25 3.73
N ALA A 161 20.00 16.54 4.43
CA ALA A 161 21.13 15.61 4.57
C ALA A 161 20.81 14.35 5.40
N PHE A 162 19.68 14.33 6.12
CA PHE A 162 19.18 13.15 6.85
C PHE A 162 18.60 12.08 5.90
N LEU A 163 18.22 12.45 4.66
CA LEU A 163 17.78 11.49 3.67
C LEU A 163 18.96 10.62 3.26
N ALA A 164 18.73 9.30 3.24
CA ALA A 164 19.73 8.34 2.74
C ALA A 164 20.24 8.78 1.37
N PRO A 165 21.56 8.83 1.11
CA PRO A 165 22.10 9.28 -0.16
C PRO A 165 21.47 8.54 -1.35
N PRO A 166 21.31 9.21 -2.51
CA PRO A 166 20.77 8.54 -3.68
C PRO A 166 21.61 7.31 -4.04
N ALA A 167 20.96 6.16 -4.14
CA ALA A 167 21.61 4.96 -4.63
C ALA A 167 22.08 5.16 -6.08
N ALA A 168 23.14 4.45 -6.46
CA ALA A 168 23.55 4.39 -7.86
C ALA A 168 22.42 3.85 -8.77
N ASN A 169 21.56 2.99 -8.22
CA ASN A 169 20.31 2.57 -8.83
C ASN A 169 19.25 2.32 -7.74
N SER A 170 18.28 3.23 -7.63
CA SER A 170 17.21 3.18 -6.61
C SER A 170 16.33 1.93 -6.75
N ALA A 171 16.10 1.46 -7.98
CA ALA A 171 15.27 0.29 -8.22
C ALA A 171 15.91 -0.98 -7.63
N PHE A 172 17.21 -1.20 -7.84
CA PHE A 172 17.90 -2.38 -7.32
C PHE A 172 17.92 -2.45 -5.79
N GLU A 173 18.14 -1.34 -5.10
CA GLU A 173 18.13 -1.31 -3.63
C GLU A 173 16.75 -1.70 -3.07
N GLN A 174 15.68 -1.13 -3.64
CA GLN A 174 14.32 -1.45 -3.21
C GLN A 174 13.94 -2.91 -3.57
N ILE A 175 14.34 -3.39 -4.76
CA ILE A 175 14.16 -4.78 -5.19
C ILE A 175 14.85 -5.75 -4.20
N ALA A 176 16.06 -5.43 -3.74
CA ALA A 176 16.75 -6.25 -2.75
C ALA A 176 15.95 -6.30 -1.42
N GLY A 177 15.33 -5.19 -1.02
CA GLY A 177 14.40 -5.15 0.11
C GLY A 177 13.18 -6.04 -0.11
N PHE A 178 12.62 -6.07 -1.32
CA PHE A 178 11.50 -6.94 -1.68
C PHE A 178 11.88 -8.42 -1.60
N ARG A 179 13.04 -8.80 -2.13
CA ARG A 179 13.58 -10.17 -2.00
C ARG A 179 13.77 -10.57 -0.54
N ALA A 180 14.42 -9.71 0.24
CA ALA A 180 14.67 -9.98 1.66
C ALA A 180 13.36 -10.15 2.46
N TYR A 181 12.29 -9.46 2.09
CA TYR A 181 10.98 -9.67 2.69
C TYR A 181 10.39 -11.05 2.32
N LEU A 182 10.37 -11.41 1.03
CA LEU A 182 9.85 -12.71 0.58
C LEU A 182 10.63 -13.89 1.15
N ASP A 183 11.95 -13.77 1.30
CA ASP A 183 12.81 -14.79 1.91
C ASP A 183 12.40 -15.14 3.35
N ARG A 184 11.82 -14.19 4.08
CA ARG A 184 11.32 -14.39 5.45
C ARG A 184 9.82 -14.66 5.52
N HIS A 185 9.08 -14.48 4.42
CA HIS A 185 7.63 -14.65 4.41
C HIS A 185 7.28 -16.15 4.47
N PRO A 186 6.37 -16.58 5.37
CA PRO A 186 6.12 -18.01 5.61
C PRO A 186 5.48 -18.73 4.41
N ASN A 187 4.62 -18.04 3.65
CA ASN A 187 3.93 -18.61 2.48
C ASN A 187 4.62 -18.22 1.18
N PRO A 188 4.82 -19.15 0.22
CA PRO A 188 5.40 -18.84 -1.07
C PRO A 188 4.51 -17.90 -1.90
N ARG A 189 5.15 -16.97 -2.63
CA ARG A 189 4.50 -15.95 -3.49
C ARG A 189 4.99 -16.04 -4.94
N PRO A 190 4.61 -17.08 -5.71
CA PRO A 190 5.14 -17.32 -7.07
C PRO A 190 5.01 -16.12 -8.02
N VAL A 191 3.87 -15.42 -8.01
CA VAL A 191 3.67 -14.24 -8.88
C VAL A 191 4.62 -13.10 -8.50
N LEU A 192 4.84 -12.86 -7.20
CA LEU A 192 5.77 -11.82 -6.76
C LEU A 192 7.22 -12.22 -7.06
N GLU A 193 7.59 -13.49 -6.91
CA GLU A 193 8.93 -13.98 -7.27
C GLU A 193 9.23 -13.79 -8.76
N TRP A 194 8.24 -14.07 -9.62
CA TRP A 194 8.31 -13.86 -11.07
C TRP A 194 8.36 -12.38 -11.43
N ALA A 195 7.50 -11.55 -10.83
CA ALA A 195 7.49 -10.11 -11.08
C ALA A 195 8.79 -9.41 -10.65
N ILE A 196 9.34 -9.79 -9.49
CA ILE A 196 10.63 -9.24 -9.03
C ILE A 196 11.76 -9.70 -9.96
N ARG A 197 11.75 -10.96 -10.42
CA ARG A 197 12.70 -11.45 -11.42
C ARG A 197 12.63 -10.64 -12.71
N TRP A 198 11.42 -10.34 -13.18
CA TRP A 198 11.22 -9.47 -14.34
C TRP A 198 11.76 -8.06 -14.11
N LEU A 199 11.52 -7.47 -12.93
CA LEU A 199 12.07 -6.15 -12.59
C LEU A 199 13.61 -6.16 -12.62
N GLU A 200 14.26 -7.19 -12.05
CA GLU A 200 15.72 -7.33 -12.03
C GLU A 200 16.33 -7.40 -13.45
N THR A 201 15.62 -7.97 -14.43
CA THR A 201 16.12 -8.14 -15.80
C THR A 201 15.71 -7.03 -16.77
N ASN A 202 14.77 -6.17 -16.38
CA ASN A 202 14.21 -5.13 -17.25
C ASN A 202 14.43 -3.71 -16.69
N VAL A 203 15.41 -3.53 -15.79
CA VAL A 203 15.71 -2.23 -15.18
C VAL A 203 16.02 -1.20 -16.29
N PRO A 204 15.25 -0.09 -16.38
CA PRO A 204 15.50 0.93 -17.38
C PRO A 204 16.81 1.69 -17.08
N PRO A 205 17.41 2.37 -18.07
CA PRO A 205 18.54 3.26 -17.84
C PRO A 205 18.20 4.29 -16.75
N PRO A 206 19.08 4.51 -15.75
CA PRO A 206 18.78 5.35 -14.61
C PRO A 206 18.64 6.82 -15.02
N LEU A 207 17.70 7.53 -14.38
CA LEU A 207 17.57 8.99 -14.50
C LEU A 207 18.20 9.71 -13.30
N PRO A 208 18.56 11.01 -13.45
CA PRO A 208 19.06 11.79 -12.32
C PRO A 208 18.08 11.77 -11.13
N PRO A 209 18.58 11.51 -9.90
CA PRO A 209 17.71 11.36 -8.74
C PRO A 209 17.00 12.67 -8.39
N VAL A 210 15.74 12.54 -7.99
CA VAL A 210 14.85 13.63 -7.62
C VAL A 210 14.28 13.38 -6.23
N LEU A 211 13.73 14.41 -5.57
CA LEU A 211 12.91 14.16 -4.40
C LEU A 211 11.61 13.49 -4.87
N CYS A 212 11.39 12.26 -4.43
CA CYS A 212 10.14 11.53 -4.63
C CYS A 212 9.30 11.62 -3.37
N HIS A 213 7.98 11.71 -3.54
CA HIS A 213 7.03 11.60 -2.45
C HIS A 213 6.93 10.16 -1.95
N ARG A 214 7.05 9.18 -2.86
CA ARG A 214 6.90 7.72 -2.64
C ARG A 214 5.52 7.24 -2.18
N ASP A 215 4.59 8.16 -1.95
CA ASP A 215 3.17 7.88 -1.74
C ASP A 215 2.29 8.91 -2.48
N PHE A 216 2.70 9.34 -3.68
CA PHE A 216 1.94 10.27 -4.52
C PHE A 216 0.75 9.55 -5.16
N ARG A 217 -0.41 9.58 -4.49
CA ARG A 217 -1.62 8.84 -4.91
C ARG A 217 -2.90 9.57 -4.56
N THR A 218 -3.99 9.17 -5.22
CA THR A 218 -5.34 9.49 -4.75
C THR A 218 -5.51 8.98 -3.33
N GLY A 219 -5.92 9.88 -2.44
CA GLY A 219 -5.90 9.64 -1.00
C GLY A 219 -4.87 10.46 -0.23
N ASN A 220 -3.85 11.00 -0.91
CA ASN A 220 -2.79 11.83 -0.30
C ASN A 220 -2.72 13.24 -0.94
N TYR A 221 -3.85 13.70 -1.47
CA TYR A 221 -4.04 15.09 -1.82
C TYR A 221 -5.46 15.49 -1.46
N MET A 222 -5.67 16.79 -1.20
CA MET A 222 -6.97 17.34 -0.83
C MET A 222 -7.60 18.10 -1.99
N LEU A 223 -8.88 17.83 -2.23
CA LEU A 223 -9.71 18.59 -3.15
C LEU A 223 -10.83 19.31 -2.40
N ASP A 224 -11.12 20.54 -2.81
CA ASP A 224 -12.25 21.32 -2.32
C ASP A 224 -13.18 21.73 -3.47
N THR A 225 -14.47 21.90 -3.17
CA THR A 225 -15.51 22.24 -4.15
C THR A 225 -16.31 23.50 -3.79
N SER A 226 -15.99 24.19 -2.69
CA SER A 226 -16.77 25.31 -2.15
C SER A 226 -16.83 26.58 -3.03
N SER A 227 -16.01 26.69 -4.06
CA SER A 227 -15.80 27.88 -4.91
C SER A 227 -16.17 27.62 -6.38
N GLY A 228 -17.15 26.74 -6.62
CA GLY A 228 -17.75 26.56 -7.95
C GLY A 228 -17.05 25.57 -8.88
N GLY A 229 -16.24 24.65 -8.34
CA GLY A 229 -15.60 23.56 -9.07
C GLY A 229 -14.58 22.83 -8.18
N ALA A 230 -14.06 21.68 -8.61
CA ALA A 230 -12.98 21.02 -7.87
C ALA A 230 -11.63 21.73 -8.07
N TRP A 231 -10.89 22.01 -7.00
CA TRP A 231 -9.48 22.42 -7.07
C TRP A 231 -8.62 21.74 -6.00
N LEU A 232 -7.32 21.64 -6.29
CA LEU A 232 -6.31 21.08 -5.40
C LEU A 232 -5.95 22.08 -4.30
N THR A 233 -6.02 21.66 -3.04
CA THR A 233 -5.67 22.51 -1.88
C THR A 233 -4.38 22.09 -1.19
N GLY A 234 -3.90 20.86 -1.38
CA GLY A 234 -2.63 20.41 -0.82
C GLY A 234 -2.30 18.95 -1.15
N VAL A 235 -1.03 18.66 -1.41
CA VAL A 235 -0.45 17.31 -1.37
C VAL A 235 0.03 17.02 0.05
N LEU A 236 -0.28 15.84 0.58
CA LEU A 236 -0.18 15.46 2.00
C LEU A 236 0.76 14.26 2.22
N ASP A 237 1.06 13.95 3.48
CA ASP A 237 1.74 12.72 3.91
C ASP A 237 3.14 12.52 3.31
N TRP A 238 4.06 13.39 3.70
CA TRP A 238 5.45 13.44 3.24
C TRP A 238 6.39 12.48 3.97
N GLU A 239 5.84 11.59 4.79
CA GLU A 239 6.58 10.75 5.71
C GLU A 239 7.45 9.68 5.05
N PHE A 240 7.22 9.37 3.78
CA PHE A 240 8.04 8.42 3.01
C PHE A 240 8.93 9.08 1.97
N ALA A 241 8.99 10.41 1.96
CA ALA A 241 9.74 11.15 0.97
C ALA A 241 11.23 10.80 1.02
N GLY A 242 11.86 10.75 -0.15
CA GLY A 242 13.27 10.40 -0.27
C GLY A 242 13.79 10.54 -1.68
N TRP A 243 15.10 10.36 -1.87
CA TRP A 243 15.70 10.40 -3.19
C TRP A 243 15.30 9.16 -4.00
N GLY A 244 14.85 9.35 -5.24
CA GLY A 244 14.43 8.27 -6.11
C GLY A 244 14.46 8.68 -7.57
N GLU A 245 13.90 7.83 -8.42
CA GLU A 245 13.76 8.12 -9.85
C GLU A 245 12.42 8.82 -10.12
N PRO A 246 12.38 9.80 -11.06
CA PRO A 246 11.20 10.63 -11.26
C PRO A 246 9.95 9.85 -11.71
N ASP A 247 10.13 8.71 -12.38
CA ASP A 247 9.02 7.88 -12.85
C ASP A 247 8.43 6.98 -11.75
N GLU A 248 9.10 6.86 -10.59
CA GLU A 248 8.62 6.04 -9.46
C GLU A 248 7.26 6.54 -8.94
N ASP A 249 7.12 7.85 -8.75
CA ASP A 249 5.86 8.46 -8.29
C ASP A 249 4.77 8.43 -9.38
N ILE A 250 5.14 8.42 -10.67
CA ILE A 250 4.19 8.30 -11.77
C ILE A 250 3.61 6.88 -11.81
N GLY A 251 4.48 5.86 -11.75
CA GLY A 251 4.07 4.47 -11.69
C GLY A 251 3.23 4.19 -10.43
N TRP A 252 3.59 4.81 -9.30
CA TRP A 252 2.77 4.75 -8.09
C TRP A 252 1.40 5.37 -8.31
N PHE A 253 1.31 6.60 -8.83
CA PHE A 253 0.04 7.29 -9.06
C PHE A 253 -0.91 6.54 -10.00
N CYS A 254 -0.36 5.93 -11.05
CA CYS A 254 -1.13 5.15 -12.03
C CYS A 254 -1.44 3.72 -11.58
N CYS A 255 -0.87 3.26 -10.46
CA CYS A 255 -1.14 1.94 -9.90
C CYS A 255 -2.63 1.78 -9.58
N LYS A 256 -3.20 0.65 -10.00
CA LYS A 256 -4.64 0.37 -9.90
C LYS A 256 -5.18 0.37 -8.48
N GLY A 257 -4.34 0.06 -7.49
CA GLY A 257 -4.70 0.11 -6.06
C GLY A 257 -5.24 1.49 -5.61
N TRP A 258 -4.91 2.55 -6.34
CA TRP A 258 -5.31 3.93 -6.04
C TRP A 258 -6.45 4.45 -6.89
N ARG A 259 -7.08 3.61 -7.71
CA ARG A 259 -8.20 4.02 -8.58
C ARG A 259 -9.57 3.93 -7.90
N PHE A 260 -9.65 3.34 -6.70
CA PHE A 260 -10.88 3.22 -5.90
C PHE A 260 -12.10 2.74 -6.71
N ALA A 261 -11.93 1.62 -7.43
CA ALA A 261 -12.92 0.98 -8.31
C ALA A 261 -13.22 1.68 -9.65
N ARG A 262 -12.58 2.80 -9.98
CA ARG A 262 -12.63 3.43 -11.31
C ARG A 262 -11.52 2.88 -12.21
N LEU A 263 -11.61 1.60 -12.57
CA LEU A 263 -10.56 0.90 -13.34
C LEU A 263 -10.31 1.55 -14.71
N ASP A 264 -11.33 2.20 -15.27
CA ASP A 264 -11.35 2.98 -16.51
C ASP A 264 -10.55 4.30 -16.43
N ARG A 265 -10.19 4.75 -15.22
CA ARG A 265 -9.48 6.02 -14.99
C ARG A 265 -8.06 5.76 -14.51
N GLU A 266 -7.15 5.69 -15.48
CA GLU A 266 -5.77 5.24 -15.25
C GLU A 266 -4.92 6.13 -14.35
N ALA A 267 -5.16 7.44 -14.36
CA ALA A 267 -4.49 8.40 -13.49
C ALA A 267 -5.25 8.46 -12.16
N GLY A 268 -4.82 7.68 -11.16
CA GLY A 268 -5.34 7.73 -9.79
C GLY A 268 -6.87 7.53 -9.65
N GLY A 269 -7.56 6.95 -10.63
CA GLY A 269 -9.01 6.82 -10.59
C GLY A 269 -9.78 8.10 -10.92
N ILE A 270 -9.08 9.16 -11.37
CA ILE A 270 -9.70 10.48 -11.60
C ILE A 270 -9.76 10.87 -13.08
N ALA A 271 -8.83 10.40 -13.91
CA ALA A 271 -8.81 10.72 -15.34
C ALA A 271 -8.09 9.62 -16.13
N ASP A 272 -8.13 9.72 -17.45
CA ASP A 272 -7.20 9.00 -18.33
C ASP A 272 -5.77 9.53 -18.10
N ARG A 273 -4.73 8.81 -18.55
CA ARG A 273 -3.33 9.26 -18.39
C ARG A 273 -3.01 10.58 -19.08
N ALA A 274 -3.66 10.84 -20.22
CA ALA A 274 -3.25 11.90 -21.14
C ALA A 274 -3.19 13.31 -20.52
N PRO A 275 -4.19 13.79 -19.74
CA PRO A 275 -4.11 15.11 -19.10
C PRO A 275 -2.95 15.22 -18.10
N PHE A 276 -2.71 14.17 -17.30
CA PHE A 276 -1.62 14.13 -16.32
C PHE A 276 -0.25 14.11 -17.03
N TYR A 277 -0.06 13.23 -18.02
CA TYR A 277 1.20 13.15 -18.78
C TYR A 277 1.51 14.44 -19.52
N ALA A 278 0.54 15.00 -20.26
CA ALA A 278 0.78 16.21 -21.04
C ALA A 278 1.24 17.39 -20.15
N ALA A 279 0.60 17.57 -19.00
CA ALA A 279 0.97 18.63 -18.06
C ALA A 279 2.31 18.36 -17.36
N TYR A 280 2.57 17.11 -16.97
CA TYR A 280 3.86 16.71 -16.41
C TYR A 280 5.00 16.93 -17.41
N GLU A 281 4.86 16.44 -18.65
CA GLU A 281 5.89 16.58 -19.69
C GLU A 281 6.21 18.05 -19.99
N ALA A 282 5.17 18.88 -20.09
CA ALA A 282 5.32 20.32 -20.34
C ALA A 282 6.06 21.02 -19.19
N ALA A 283 5.73 20.70 -17.94
CA ALA A 283 6.35 21.31 -16.76
C ALA A 283 7.76 20.76 -16.46
N ALA A 284 7.99 19.46 -16.69
CA ALA A 284 9.27 18.79 -16.42
C ALA A 284 10.28 18.97 -17.55
N GLY A 285 9.85 19.39 -18.75
CA GLY A 285 10.72 19.54 -19.92
C GLY A 285 11.26 18.21 -20.46
N ARG A 286 10.58 17.09 -20.18
CA ARG A 286 10.95 15.75 -20.65
C ARG A 286 9.73 14.99 -21.14
N ARG A 287 9.92 14.09 -22.10
CA ARG A 287 8.89 13.13 -22.51
C ARG A 287 8.90 11.91 -21.61
N LEU A 288 7.73 11.33 -21.39
CA LEU A 288 7.56 10.05 -20.71
C LEU A 288 7.73 8.92 -21.72
N ASP A 289 8.51 7.92 -21.35
CA ASP A 289 8.64 6.68 -22.09
C ASP A 289 7.60 5.66 -21.55
N PRO A 290 6.62 5.24 -22.36
CA PRO A 290 5.59 4.28 -21.94
C PRO A 290 6.15 2.98 -21.36
N GLU A 291 7.24 2.43 -21.90
CA GLU A 291 7.82 1.17 -21.39
C GLU A 291 8.47 1.38 -20.03
N ARG A 292 9.12 2.53 -19.84
CA ARG A 292 9.68 2.92 -18.54
C ARG A 292 8.58 3.16 -17.51
N ILE A 293 7.45 3.78 -17.88
CA ILE A 293 6.30 3.91 -16.97
C ILE A 293 5.72 2.53 -16.64
N ARG A 294 5.57 1.64 -17.62
CA ARG A 294 5.12 0.26 -17.38
C ARG A 294 6.02 -0.48 -16.38
N TYR A 295 7.34 -0.33 -16.48
CA TYR A 295 8.28 -0.85 -15.49
C TYR A 295 7.97 -0.33 -14.08
N TRP A 296 7.78 0.98 -13.92
CA TRP A 296 7.47 1.59 -12.62
C TRP A 296 6.07 1.26 -12.10
N GLU A 297 5.10 0.94 -12.97
CA GLU A 297 3.80 0.42 -12.55
C GLU A 297 3.88 -1.03 -12.06
N ILE A 298 4.69 -1.89 -12.70
CA ILE A 298 4.96 -3.25 -12.21
C ILE A 298 5.66 -3.15 -10.84
N PHE A 299 6.66 -2.28 -10.73
CA PHE A 299 7.35 -1.98 -9.48
C PHE A 299 6.37 -1.53 -8.38
N ALA A 300 5.46 -0.60 -8.71
CA ALA A 300 4.45 -0.11 -7.78
C ALA A 300 3.51 -1.22 -7.28
N ASN A 301 3.10 -2.15 -8.15
CA ASN A 301 2.27 -3.28 -7.75
C ASN A 301 3.03 -4.28 -6.86
N VAL A 302 4.30 -4.57 -7.15
CA VAL A 302 5.15 -5.38 -6.26
C VAL A 302 5.29 -4.72 -4.90
N ARG A 303 5.61 -3.42 -4.87
CA ARG A 303 5.74 -2.64 -3.63
C ARG A 303 4.44 -2.67 -2.82
N TRP A 304 3.31 -2.43 -3.46
CA TRP A 304 2.01 -2.43 -2.78
C TRP A 304 1.61 -3.82 -2.28
N ALA A 305 1.89 -4.89 -3.04
CA ALA A 305 1.67 -6.26 -2.58
C ALA A 305 2.46 -6.54 -1.30
N ILE A 306 3.73 -6.16 -1.25
CA ILE A 306 4.59 -6.35 -0.08
C ILE A 306 4.10 -5.53 1.11
N ILE A 307 3.72 -4.27 0.90
CA ILE A 307 3.14 -3.44 1.97
C ILE A 307 1.85 -4.06 2.52
N ALA A 308 1.00 -4.60 1.65
CA ALA A 308 -0.22 -5.30 2.06
C ALA A 308 0.12 -6.53 2.92
N LEU A 309 1.06 -7.38 2.48
CA LEU A 309 1.51 -8.53 3.26
C LEU A 309 2.10 -8.12 4.62
N GLN A 310 2.87 -7.05 4.67
CA GLN A 310 3.39 -6.49 5.93
C GLN A 310 2.27 -6.00 6.86
N GLN A 311 1.14 -5.50 6.33
CA GLN A 311 -0.03 -5.22 7.17
C GLN A 311 -0.58 -6.53 7.77
N SER A 312 -0.72 -7.59 6.98
CA SER A 312 -1.11 -8.91 7.50
C SER A 312 -0.18 -9.39 8.62
N ASP A 313 1.14 -9.22 8.47
CA ASP A 313 2.12 -9.62 9.48
C ASP A 313 1.95 -8.86 10.81
N ARG A 314 1.62 -7.56 10.75
CA ARG A 314 1.34 -6.75 11.95
C ARG A 314 0.13 -7.26 12.72
N TYR A 315 -0.88 -7.74 12.02
CA TYR A 315 -2.07 -8.34 12.62
C TYR A 315 -1.75 -9.71 13.24
N LEU A 316 -1.06 -10.58 12.49
CA LEU A 316 -0.81 -11.97 12.89
C LEU A 316 0.28 -12.12 13.97
N VAL A 317 1.37 -11.37 13.85
CA VAL A 317 2.57 -11.51 14.71
C VAL A 317 2.75 -10.29 15.61
N GLY A 318 2.40 -9.10 15.14
CA GLY A 318 2.60 -7.83 15.86
C GLY A 318 1.55 -7.52 16.93
N GLY A 319 0.50 -8.34 17.09
CA GLY A 319 -0.54 -8.15 18.10
C GLY A 319 -1.54 -7.03 17.80
N ALA A 320 -1.49 -6.41 16.62
CA ALA A 320 -2.47 -5.42 16.21
C ALA A 320 -3.85 -6.09 16.04
N ARG A 321 -4.87 -5.61 16.76
CA ARG A 321 -6.25 -6.13 16.67
C ARG A 321 -7.14 -5.37 15.69
N ASP A 322 -6.54 -4.63 14.77
CA ASP A 322 -7.25 -3.82 13.79
C ASP A 322 -7.68 -4.67 12.57
N LEU A 323 -8.99 -4.75 12.35
CA LEU A 323 -9.58 -5.47 11.21
C LEU A 323 -9.17 -4.84 9.86
N SER A 324 -8.95 -3.52 9.82
CA SER A 324 -8.50 -2.83 8.60
C SER A 324 -7.15 -3.39 8.12
N THR A 325 -6.20 -3.53 9.04
CA THR A 325 -4.87 -4.11 8.79
C THR A 325 -4.96 -5.54 8.22
N ALA A 326 -5.84 -6.39 8.77
CA ALA A 326 -6.05 -7.75 8.27
C ALA A 326 -6.66 -7.78 6.85
N ILE A 327 -7.65 -6.93 6.59
CA ILE A 327 -8.31 -6.84 5.27
C ILE A 327 -7.36 -6.26 4.21
N ILE A 328 -6.52 -5.28 4.56
CA ILE A 328 -5.49 -4.75 3.64
C ILE A 328 -4.54 -5.87 3.21
N GLY A 329 -4.18 -6.80 4.11
CA GLY A 329 -3.36 -7.96 3.77
C GLY A 329 -3.90 -8.83 2.63
N ARG A 330 -5.22 -8.90 2.47
CA ARG A 330 -5.86 -9.65 1.38
C ARG A 330 -5.71 -8.97 0.01
N ARG A 331 -5.32 -7.69 -0.06
CA ARG A 331 -5.10 -6.98 -1.34
C ARG A 331 -3.87 -7.43 -2.11
N ALA A 332 -2.99 -8.22 -1.50
CA ALA A 332 -1.86 -8.81 -2.23
C ALA A 332 -2.33 -9.64 -3.44
N GLY A 333 -3.46 -10.33 -3.34
CA GLY A 333 -4.03 -11.08 -4.47
C GLY A 333 -4.49 -10.19 -5.64
N GLU A 334 -5.01 -9.00 -5.35
CA GLU A 334 -5.39 -8.01 -6.37
C GLU A 334 -4.13 -7.53 -7.10
N CYS A 335 -3.05 -7.25 -6.36
CA CYS A 335 -1.76 -6.86 -6.93
C CYS A 335 -1.15 -8.00 -7.78
N GLU A 336 -1.24 -9.25 -7.31
CA GLU A 336 -0.78 -10.42 -8.09
C GLU A 336 -1.54 -10.54 -9.43
N LEU A 337 -2.85 -10.28 -9.46
CA LEU A 337 -3.61 -10.25 -10.72
C LEU A 337 -3.14 -9.13 -11.64
N GLU A 338 -2.88 -7.95 -11.09
CA GLU A 338 -2.39 -6.82 -11.88
C GLU A 338 -1.00 -7.06 -12.45
N LEU A 339 -0.12 -7.70 -11.69
CA LEU A 339 1.19 -8.11 -12.19
C LEU A 339 1.04 -9.10 -13.35
N LEU A 340 0.11 -10.05 -13.26
CA LEU A 340 -0.16 -10.97 -14.38
C LEU A 340 -0.67 -10.22 -15.61
N LEU A 341 -1.60 -9.27 -15.45
CA LEU A 341 -2.09 -8.45 -16.57
C LEU A 341 -1.01 -7.57 -17.20
N LEU A 342 -0.10 -7.02 -16.40
CA LEU A 342 0.99 -6.16 -16.86
C LEU A 342 2.13 -6.95 -17.51
N LEU A 343 2.46 -8.14 -17.01
CA LEU A 343 3.55 -8.99 -17.50
C LEU A 343 3.11 -9.91 -18.64
N ASP A 344 1.85 -10.33 -18.65
CA ASP A 344 1.25 -11.30 -19.58
C ASP A 344 -0.16 -10.87 -20.03
N PRO A 345 -0.28 -9.80 -20.84
CA PRO A 345 -1.57 -9.24 -21.22
C PRO A 345 -2.42 -10.21 -22.06
N PRO A 346 -3.77 -10.13 -21.99
CA PRO A 346 -4.68 -10.96 -22.78
C PRO A 346 -4.40 -10.83 -24.29
N GLY A 347 -4.00 -11.92 -24.94
CA GLY A 347 -3.50 -11.93 -26.32
C GLY A 347 -2.05 -12.45 -26.45
N SER A 348 -1.34 -12.54 -25.32
CA SER A 348 -0.13 -13.36 -25.14
C SER A 348 -0.48 -14.86 -25.27
N PRO A 349 0.40 -15.74 -25.80
CA PRO A 349 0.10 -17.16 -26.03
C PRO A 349 0.04 -17.96 -24.72
N ALA A 350 -1.03 -17.74 -23.95
CA ALA A 350 -1.40 -18.51 -22.77
C ALA A 350 -2.91 -18.40 -22.50
N LYS A 351 -3.75 -18.59 -23.52
CA LYS A 351 -5.14 -18.99 -23.27
C LYS A 351 -5.15 -20.45 -22.79
N ALA A 352 -4.84 -20.68 -21.52
CA ALA A 352 -5.44 -21.82 -20.87
C ALA A 352 -6.94 -21.50 -20.75
N PRO A 353 -7.85 -22.36 -21.24
CA PRO A 353 -9.26 -22.16 -21.02
C PRO A 353 -9.49 -22.10 -19.50
N SER A 354 -10.11 -21.02 -19.04
CA SER A 354 -10.85 -21.07 -17.77
C SER A 354 -11.75 -22.29 -17.84
N PRO A 355 -11.77 -23.18 -16.83
CA PRO A 355 -12.82 -24.18 -16.74
C PRO A 355 -14.14 -23.44 -16.88
N ARG A 356 -14.96 -23.83 -17.86
CA ARG A 356 -16.28 -23.23 -18.05
C ARG A 356 -17.05 -23.39 -16.74
N LEU A 357 -17.78 -22.35 -16.37
CA LEU A 357 -18.59 -22.20 -15.15
C LEU A 357 -19.45 -23.44 -14.78
N GLY A 358 -19.68 -24.39 -15.69
CA GLY A 358 -20.43 -25.62 -15.45
C GLY A 358 -19.64 -26.82 -14.90
N GLU A 359 -18.31 -26.85 -14.96
CA GLU A 359 -17.53 -28.02 -14.50
C GLU A 359 -17.24 -28.02 -12.98
N TRP A 360 -17.41 -26.87 -12.30
CA TRP A 360 -17.27 -26.75 -10.85
C TRP A 360 -18.61 -26.79 -10.08
N VAL A 361 -19.74 -26.89 -10.78
CA VAL A 361 -21.08 -27.01 -10.16
C VAL A 361 -21.38 -28.45 -9.69
N GLY A 362 -20.43 -29.37 -9.85
CA GLY A 362 -20.60 -30.79 -9.53
C GLY A 362 -20.08 -31.26 -8.18
N ALA A 363 -19.24 -30.49 -7.47
CA ALA A 363 -18.68 -30.92 -6.19
C ALA A 363 -19.36 -30.20 -5.02
N ARG A 364 -20.66 -30.51 -4.80
CA ARG A 364 -21.23 -30.48 -3.44
C ARG A 364 -20.57 -31.60 -2.62
N GLY A 365 -19.26 -31.48 -2.43
CA GLY A 365 -18.36 -32.53 -1.95
C GLY A 365 -18.05 -32.44 -0.47
N HIS A 366 -18.82 -31.67 0.31
CA HIS A 366 -18.86 -31.87 1.74
C HIS A 366 -20.09 -32.72 2.03
N SER A 367 -19.87 -33.88 2.65
CA SER A 367 -20.94 -34.65 3.29
C SER A 367 -21.74 -33.72 4.19
N THR A 368 -22.94 -33.33 3.76
CA THR A 368 -23.93 -32.63 4.59
C THR A 368 -24.56 -33.59 5.60
N ALA A 369 -24.25 -34.88 5.55
CA ALA A 369 -24.86 -35.90 6.41
C ALA A 369 -24.51 -35.73 7.91
N HIS A 370 -23.47 -34.94 8.23
CA HIS A 370 -23.03 -34.71 9.61
C HIS A 370 -23.10 -33.24 10.06
N ARG A 371 -23.59 -32.33 9.22
CA ARG A 371 -23.64 -30.88 9.54
C ARG A 371 -25.08 -30.39 9.60
N ASP A 372 -25.39 -29.60 10.62
CA ASP A 372 -26.68 -28.91 10.71
C ASP A 372 -26.83 -27.89 9.58
N LEU A 373 -28.08 -27.72 9.12
CA LEU A 373 -28.46 -26.70 8.14
C LEU A 373 -29.19 -25.54 8.84
N PRO A 374 -29.01 -24.29 8.38
CA PRO A 374 -28.14 -23.86 7.27
C PRO A 374 -26.65 -24.01 7.61
N SER A 375 -25.85 -24.28 6.58
CA SER A 375 -24.40 -24.44 6.69
C SER A 375 -23.72 -23.16 7.21
N GLY A 376 -22.49 -23.29 7.72
CA GLY A 376 -21.71 -22.13 8.19
C GLY A 376 -21.52 -21.04 7.12
N ALA A 377 -21.40 -21.41 5.85
CA ALA A 377 -21.33 -20.46 4.73
C ALA A 377 -22.66 -19.70 4.51
N GLU A 378 -23.79 -20.41 4.61
CA GLU A 378 -25.13 -19.79 4.50
C GLU A 378 -25.42 -18.87 5.70
N LEU A 379 -25.01 -19.27 6.92
CA LEU A 379 -25.09 -18.43 8.11
C LEU A 379 -24.22 -17.17 8.00
N ALA A 380 -22.99 -17.31 7.48
CA ALA A 380 -22.11 -16.17 7.23
C ALA A 380 -22.74 -15.20 6.23
N GLU A 381 -23.27 -15.68 5.11
CA GLU A 381 -23.91 -14.83 4.11
C GLU A 381 -25.18 -14.14 4.64
N LEU A 382 -26.01 -14.86 5.41
CA LEU A 382 -27.17 -14.27 6.08
C LEU A 382 -26.74 -13.15 7.04
N GLY A 383 -25.76 -13.42 7.91
CA GLY A 383 -25.22 -12.44 8.85
C GLY A 383 -24.65 -11.21 8.15
N ARG A 384 -23.91 -11.41 7.05
CA ARG A 384 -23.37 -10.33 6.21
C ARG A 384 -24.47 -9.46 5.61
N ARG A 385 -25.52 -10.09 5.08
CA ARG A 385 -26.65 -9.40 4.47
C ARG A 385 -27.41 -8.57 5.50
N LEU A 386 -27.81 -9.17 6.64
CA LEU A 386 -28.48 -8.46 7.73
C LEU A 386 -27.66 -7.26 8.22
N LEU A 387 -26.34 -7.45 8.33
CA LEU A 387 -25.43 -6.39 8.76
C LEU A 387 -25.43 -5.18 7.79
N ILE A 388 -25.45 -5.41 6.47
CA ILE A 388 -25.45 -4.34 5.46
C ILE A 388 -26.84 -3.75 5.22
N GLU A 389 -27.86 -4.59 5.13
CA GLU A 389 -29.18 -4.15 4.66
C GLU A 389 -30.06 -3.64 5.80
N GLU A 390 -29.92 -4.20 7.00
CA GLU A 390 -30.78 -3.87 8.14
C GLU A 390 -30.06 -3.06 9.21
N LEU A 391 -28.83 -3.44 9.57
CA LEU A 391 -28.12 -2.79 10.69
C LEU A 391 -27.35 -1.54 10.27
N LEU A 392 -26.68 -1.54 9.12
CA LEU A 392 -25.91 -0.39 8.64
C LEU A 392 -26.73 0.90 8.54
N PRO A 393 -27.98 0.91 8.01
CA PRO A 393 -28.79 2.13 7.94
C PRO A 393 -29.16 2.71 9.31
N LEU A 394 -29.15 1.89 10.37
CA LEU A 394 -29.46 2.31 11.74
C LEU A 394 -28.25 2.90 12.48
N LEU A 395 -27.05 2.75 11.92
CA LEU A 395 -25.81 3.20 12.53
C LEU A 395 -25.42 4.61 12.05
N PRO A 396 -24.75 5.40 12.91
CA PRO A 396 -24.30 6.72 12.51
C PRO A 396 -23.18 6.63 11.46
N PRO A 397 -23.03 7.62 10.55
CA PRO A 397 -22.14 7.54 9.38
C PRO A 397 -20.68 7.18 9.70
N GLU A 398 -20.16 7.63 10.85
CA GLU A 398 -18.80 7.34 11.30
C GLU A 398 -18.53 5.85 11.54
N ARG A 399 -19.58 5.03 11.73
CA ARG A 399 -19.48 3.58 11.93
C ARG A 399 -19.60 2.79 10.63
N HIS A 400 -20.03 3.41 9.54
CA HIS A 400 -20.31 2.70 8.27
C HIS A 400 -19.08 1.99 7.72
N ARG A 401 -17.90 2.60 7.86
CA ARG A 401 -16.64 1.99 7.41
C ARG A 401 -16.35 0.67 8.13
N GLU A 402 -16.51 0.63 9.45
CA GLU A 402 -16.25 -0.57 10.25
C GLU A 402 -17.20 -1.71 9.89
N VAL A 403 -18.48 -1.37 9.70
CA VAL A 403 -19.52 -2.34 9.30
C VAL A 403 -19.18 -2.97 7.95
N HIS A 404 -18.74 -2.17 6.97
CA HIS A 404 -18.30 -2.71 5.67
C HIS A 404 -17.06 -3.60 5.79
N LEU A 405 -16.11 -3.29 6.67
CA LEU A 405 -14.94 -4.15 6.92
C LEU A 405 -15.37 -5.50 7.52
N ILE A 406 -16.27 -5.49 8.50
CA ILE A 406 -16.82 -6.71 9.11
C ILE A 406 -17.55 -7.53 8.05
N ALA A 407 -18.42 -6.91 7.27
CA ALA A 407 -19.15 -7.60 6.21
C ALA A 407 -18.21 -8.21 5.14
N THR A 408 -17.11 -7.52 4.83
CA THR A 408 -16.08 -8.05 3.93
C THR A 408 -15.41 -9.29 4.52
N ALA A 409 -15.03 -9.25 5.80
CA ALA A 409 -14.42 -10.39 6.50
C ALA A 409 -15.34 -11.62 6.52
N ILE A 410 -16.62 -11.41 6.87
CA ILE A 410 -17.64 -12.46 6.88
C ILE A 410 -17.79 -13.08 5.48
N GLY A 411 -17.86 -12.25 4.43
CA GLY A 411 -17.98 -12.72 3.06
C GLY A 411 -16.80 -13.57 2.59
N ILE A 412 -15.56 -13.19 2.96
CA ILE A 412 -14.36 -13.98 2.65
C ILE A 412 -14.43 -15.33 3.36
N ALA A 413 -14.65 -15.32 4.68
CA ALA A 413 -14.70 -16.54 5.49
C ALA A 413 -15.81 -17.51 5.01
N GLY A 414 -16.97 -16.98 4.65
CA GLY A 414 -18.08 -17.77 4.11
C GLY A 414 -17.72 -18.47 2.80
N ARG A 415 -17.03 -17.78 1.88
CA ARG A 415 -16.59 -18.38 0.60
C ARG A 415 -15.48 -19.40 0.77
N GLU A 416 -14.47 -19.13 1.59
CA GLU A 416 -13.40 -20.10 1.90
C GLU A 416 -14.00 -21.38 2.53
N THR A 417 -14.95 -21.22 3.46
CA THR A 417 -15.66 -22.36 4.09
C THR A 417 -16.49 -23.16 3.08
N ALA A 418 -17.14 -22.50 2.13
CA ALA A 418 -17.95 -23.17 1.11
C ALA A 418 -17.09 -23.92 0.09
N ALA A 419 -15.97 -23.32 -0.33
CA ALA A 419 -15.07 -23.87 -1.33
C ALA A 419 -14.25 -25.05 -0.79
N GLY A 420 -13.84 -24.98 0.48
CA GLY A 420 -12.88 -25.93 1.05
C GLY A 420 -11.56 -25.92 0.27
N GLU A 421 -10.86 -27.06 0.23
CA GLU A 421 -9.57 -27.17 -0.45
C GLU A 421 -9.66 -27.52 -1.95
N ALA A 422 -10.86 -27.87 -2.43
CA ALA A 422 -11.07 -28.38 -3.77
C ALA A 422 -10.50 -27.49 -4.89
N PRO A 423 -10.64 -26.13 -4.85
CA PRO A 423 -10.06 -25.24 -5.87
C PRO A 423 -8.55 -25.38 -6.01
N PHE A 424 -7.84 -25.59 -4.91
CA PHE A 424 -6.39 -25.65 -4.88
C PHE A 424 -5.85 -27.04 -5.21
N GLN A 425 -6.53 -28.12 -4.81
CA GLN A 425 -6.12 -29.50 -5.12
C GLN A 425 -5.96 -29.74 -6.64
N ALA A 426 -6.88 -29.22 -7.45
CA ALA A 426 -6.78 -29.34 -8.92
C ALA A 426 -5.56 -28.59 -9.50
N ILE A 427 -5.21 -27.47 -8.88
CA ILE A 427 -4.06 -26.65 -9.27
C ILE A 427 -2.76 -27.33 -8.85
N PHE A 428 -2.70 -27.89 -7.63
CA PHE A 428 -1.55 -28.65 -7.16
C PHE A 428 -1.31 -29.92 -7.99
N ARG A 429 -2.37 -30.62 -8.40
CA ARG A 429 -2.25 -31.70 -9.40
C ARG A 429 -1.65 -31.21 -10.73
N SER A 430 -2.09 -30.04 -11.22
CA SER A 430 -1.53 -29.44 -12.43
C SER A 430 -0.05 -29.09 -12.26
N LEU A 431 0.34 -28.57 -11.08
CA LEU A 431 1.71 -28.24 -10.75
C LEU A 431 2.61 -29.48 -10.62
N ALA A 432 2.10 -30.56 -9.99
CA ALA A 432 2.79 -31.84 -9.92
C ALA A 432 3.00 -32.44 -11.33
N GLN A 433 1.98 -32.39 -12.19
CA GLN A 433 2.09 -32.81 -13.59
C GLN A 433 3.11 -31.97 -14.37
N PHE A 434 3.11 -30.65 -14.18
CA PHE A 434 4.09 -29.76 -14.78
C PHE A 434 5.51 -30.20 -14.44
N TYR A 435 5.79 -30.51 -13.16
CA TYR A 435 7.11 -30.98 -12.74
C TYR A 435 7.45 -32.43 -13.10
N ALA A 436 6.45 -33.27 -13.35
CA ALA A 436 6.69 -34.63 -13.87
C ALA A 436 7.18 -34.62 -15.33
N HIS A 437 6.82 -33.58 -16.10
CA HIS A 437 7.14 -33.46 -17.53
C HIS A 437 8.20 -32.38 -17.83
N ALA A 438 8.50 -31.51 -16.85
CA ALA A 438 9.56 -30.52 -16.96
C ALA A 438 10.93 -31.16 -16.65
N PRO A 439 11.94 -31.10 -17.54
CA PRO A 439 13.31 -31.41 -17.15
C PRO A 439 13.71 -30.58 -15.93
N THR A 440 14.47 -31.18 -15.00
CA THR A 440 15.02 -30.44 -13.86
C THR A 440 15.89 -29.32 -14.41
N PRO A 441 15.63 -28.05 -14.09
CA PRO A 441 16.44 -26.95 -14.59
C PRO A 441 17.89 -27.16 -14.14
N THR A 442 18.82 -27.27 -15.08
CA THR A 442 20.24 -27.12 -14.77
C THR A 442 20.47 -25.67 -14.40
N LEU A 443 20.45 -25.36 -13.10
CA LEU A 443 20.92 -24.08 -12.60
C LEU A 443 22.38 -23.90 -13.08
N PRO A 444 22.75 -22.75 -13.68
CA PRO A 444 24.16 -22.41 -13.78
C PRO A 444 24.70 -22.33 -12.35
N LEU A 445 25.71 -23.14 -12.04
CA LEU A 445 26.51 -22.97 -10.83
C LEU A 445 27.15 -21.57 -10.90
N GLU A 446 26.56 -20.58 -10.26
CA GLU A 446 27.26 -19.32 -10.02
C GLU A 446 28.44 -19.60 -9.10
N ARG A 447 29.65 -19.55 -9.67
CA ARG A 447 30.87 -19.38 -8.89
C ARG A 447 30.75 -18.07 -8.13
N GLY A 448 30.71 -18.16 -6.80
CA GLY A 448 30.55 -17.03 -5.91
C GLY A 448 31.51 -15.89 -6.25
N ARG A 449 30.94 -14.69 -6.44
CA ARG A 449 31.64 -13.46 -6.10
C ARG A 449 31.26 -13.14 -4.67
N GLU A 450 32.15 -13.52 -3.75
CA GLU A 450 32.12 -13.06 -2.37
C GLU A 450 32.19 -11.54 -2.37
N PHE A 451 31.08 -10.90 -1.99
CA PHE A 451 31.11 -9.53 -1.53
C PHE A 451 31.45 -9.59 -0.04
N SER A 452 32.70 -9.27 0.31
CA SER A 452 33.18 -9.24 1.68
C SER A 452 32.81 -7.89 2.32
N PRO A 453 31.94 -7.84 3.34
CA PRO A 453 31.77 -6.62 4.13
C PRO A 453 32.90 -6.55 5.16
N ASP A 454 33.59 -5.42 5.13
CA ASP A 454 34.68 -5.05 6.02
C ASP A 454 34.25 -5.11 7.51
N ARG A 455 35.16 -5.58 8.37
CA ARG A 455 34.90 -5.80 9.81
C ARG A 455 35.06 -4.50 10.61
N GLY A 456 34.00 -4.10 11.32
CA GLY A 456 34.02 -3.08 12.39
C GLY A 456 33.29 -3.57 13.65
N PRO A 457 33.59 -3.05 14.86
CA PRO A 457 33.89 -3.89 16.00
C PRO A 457 32.69 -4.41 16.79
N ALA A 458 32.94 -5.55 17.44
CA ALA A 458 32.05 -6.34 18.26
C ALA A 458 31.30 -5.53 19.34
N LYS A 459 30.01 -5.85 19.50
CA LYS A 459 29.18 -5.50 20.67
C LYS A 459 28.74 -6.78 21.40
N PRO A 460 28.51 -6.69 22.72
CA PRO A 460 28.62 -7.82 23.64
C PRO A 460 27.37 -8.71 23.67
N SER A 461 27.58 -9.99 24.00
CA SER A 461 26.54 -10.99 24.28
C SER A 461 25.49 -10.47 25.28
N PRO A 462 24.19 -10.70 25.04
CA PRO A 462 23.21 -10.62 26.11
C PRO A 462 23.24 -11.90 26.95
N ALA A 463 23.27 -11.69 28.25
CA ALA A 463 23.17 -12.71 29.28
C ALA A 463 21.87 -13.52 29.16
N SER A 464 22.01 -14.80 29.47
CA SER A 464 20.96 -15.77 29.73
C SER A 464 19.95 -15.27 30.78
N GLY A 465 18.66 -15.29 30.46
CA GLY A 465 17.61 -15.06 31.44
C GLY A 465 16.27 -14.69 30.82
N GLY A 466 15.49 -15.69 30.41
CA GLY A 466 14.13 -15.49 29.91
C GLY A 466 13.55 -16.80 29.40
N GLY A 467 12.94 -17.56 30.30
CA GLY A 467 12.27 -18.82 29.96
C GLY A 467 11.18 -18.60 28.90
N ARG A 468 11.15 -19.48 27.90
CA ARG A 468 9.98 -19.67 27.03
C ARG A 468 8.74 -19.87 27.92
N PRO A 469 7.64 -19.13 27.75
CA PRO A 469 6.38 -19.57 28.31
C PRO A 469 6.03 -20.88 27.60
N ALA A 470 5.76 -21.92 28.38
CA ALA A 470 5.26 -23.20 27.89
C ALA A 470 4.04 -22.93 27.01
N ALA A 471 4.11 -23.40 25.76
CA ALA A 471 2.95 -23.47 24.90
C ALA A 471 1.94 -24.36 25.63
N THR A 472 0.85 -23.75 26.10
CA THR A 472 -0.34 -24.48 26.52
C THR A 472 -0.79 -25.31 25.33
N GLU A 473 -0.83 -26.62 25.53
CA GLU A 473 -1.38 -27.62 24.62
C GLU A 473 -2.85 -27.28 24.31
N ALA A 474 -3.06 -26.42 23.32
CA ALA A 474 -4.31 -26.39 22.57
C ALA A 474 -4.16 -27.42 21.44
N GLY A 475 -4.99 -28.46 21.46
CA GLY A 475 -4.92 -29.63 20.57
C GLY A 475 -4.65 -29.26 19.11
N GLY A 476 -3.43 -29.55 18.66
CA GLY A 476 -2.94 -29.20 17.33
C GLY A 476 -3.31 -30.27 16.31
N TRP A 477 -4.16 -29.88 15.36
CA TRP A 477 -4.13 -30.47 14.03
C TRP A 477 -2.93 -29.85 13.31
N GLY A 478 -1.79 -30.55 13.28
CA GLY A 478 -0.69 -30.20 12.38
C GLY A 478 -1.11 -30.39 10.92
N PRO A 479 -0.43 -29.76 9.95
CA PRO A 479 -0.74 -29.96 8.54
C PRO A 479 -0.62 -31.44 8.18
N SER A 480 -1.56 -31.91 7.37
CA SER A 480 -1.54 -33.23 6.76
C SER A 480 -0.31 -33.40 5.85
N GLN A 481 0.08 -34.66 5.58
CA GLN A 481 1.18 -34.96 4.65
C GLN A 481 0.94 -34.40 3.24
N GLU A 482 -0.33 -34.30 2.83
CA GLU A 482 -0.73 -33.72 1.54
C GLU A 482 -0.50 -32.20 1.53
N GLU A 483 -0.87 -31.49 2.59
CA GLU A 483 -0.61 -30.05 2.74
C GLU A 483 0.89 -29.73 2.77
N GLU A 484 1.72 -30.58 3.40
CA GLU A 484 3.18 -30.43 3.39
C GLU A 484 3.76 -30.63 1.98
N ALA A 485 3.27 -31.62 1.23
CA ALA A 485 3.71 -31.88 -0.14
C ALA A 485 3.33 -30.73 -1.10
N ASP A 486 2.10 -30.22 -1.00
CA ASP A 486 1.61 -29.10 -1.80
C ASP A 486 2.39 -27.81 -1.50
N SER A 487 2.66 -27.54 -0.21
CA SER A 487 3.50 -26.43 0.24
C SER A 487 4.92 -26.53 -0.33
N SER A 488 5.51 -27.72 -0.33
CA SER A 488 6.83 -27.99 -0.90
C SER A 488 6.87 -27.74 -2.42
N LEU A 489 5.86 -28.23 -3.16
CA LEU A 489 5.74 -27.99 -4.60
C LEU A 489 5.63 -26.49 -4.93
N LEU A 490 4.81 -25.75 -4.17
CA LEU A 490 4.64 -24.32 -4.39
C LEU A 490 5.90 -23.51 -4.08
N ARG A 491 6.65 -23.90 -3.04
CA ARG A 491 7.97 -23.30 -2.73
C ARG A 491 8.98 -23.57 -3.84
N ARG A 492 9.03 -24.80 -4.36
CA ARG A 492 9.86 -25.13 -5.53
C ARG A 492 9.49 -24.25 -6.73
N PHE A 493 8.19 -24.11 -7.01
CA PHE A 493 7.69 -23.28 -8.11
C PHE A 493 8.08 -21.81 -7.98
N ALA A 494 7.91 -21.24 -6.79
CA ALA A 494 8.31 -19.88 -6.48
C ALA A 494 9.82 -19.68 -6.69
N ARG A 495 10.66 -20.61 -6.23
CA ARG A 495 12.12 -20.58 -6.41
C ARG A 495 12.54 -20.71 -7.88
N ASP A 496 11.90 -21.59 -8.63
CA ASP A 496 12.25 -21.81 -10.03
C ASP A 496 11.88 -20.59 -10.88
N LEU A 497 10.75 -19.92 -10.60
CA LEU A 497 10.39 -18.62 -11.20
C LEU A 497 11.39 -17.52 -10.85
N ARG A 498 11.80 -17.42 -9.58
CA ARG A 498 12.84 -16.47 -9.13
C ARG A 498 14.14 -16.63 -9.92
N ASN A 499 14.52 -17.86 -10.23
CA ASN A 499 15.77 -18.17 -10.90
C ASN A 499 15.67 -18.15 -12.43
N GLY A 500 14.52 -17.75 -13.00
CA GLY A 500 14.32 -17.74 -14.45
C GLY A 500 14.35 -19.13 -15.10
N ALA A 501 14.01 -20.19 -14.34
CA ALA A 501 14.18 -21.58 -14.77
C ALA A 501 13.39 -21.97 -16.03
N PHE A 502 12.38 -21.18 -16.40
CA PHE A 502 11.51 -21.43 -17.55
C PHE A 502 11.78 -20.47 -18.73
N GLU A 503 12.63 -19.45 -18.56
CA GLU A 503 12.86 -18.38 -19.55
C GLU A 503 13.49 -18.89 -20.86
N SER A 504 14.19 -20.03 -20.81
CA SER A 504 14.81 -20.65 -21.99
C SER A 504 13.86 -21.57 -22.78
N SER A 505 12.63 -21.77 -22.32
CA SER A 505 11.69 -22.74 -22.89
C SER A 505 10.28 -22.14 -22.99
N PRO A 506 9.87 -21.64 -24.18
CA PRO A 506 8.57 -20.98 -24.35
C PRO A 506 7.37 -21.84 -23.93
N SER A 507 7.45 -23.17 -24.09
CA SER A 507 6.40 -24.09 -23.67
C SER A 507 6.30 -24.22 -22.15
N GLN A 508 7.44 -24.32 -21.46
CA GLN A 508 7.47 -24.34 -19.99
C GLN A 508 7.06 -22.99 -19.39
N GLU A 509 7.49 -21.90 -20.01
CA GLU A 509 7.11 -20.56 -19.60
C GLU A 509 5.60 -20.34 -19.73
N SER A 510 5.00 -20.69 -20.88
CA SER A 510 3.55 -20.61 -21.08
C SER A 510 2.77 -21.48 -20.08
N ALA A 511 3.24 -22.70 -19.80
CA ALA A 511 2.63 -23.58 -18.81
C ALA A 511 2.75 -23.03 -17.37
N ALA A 512 3.90 -22.48 -17.00
CA ALA A 512 4.11 -21.83 -15.70
C ALA A 512 3.17 -20.62 -15.53
N ARG A 513 3.06 -19.77 -16.55
CA ARG A 513 2.13 -18.62 -16.57
C ARG A 513 0.67 -19.09 -16.38
N ALA A 514 0.25 -20.15 -17.07
CA ALA A 514 -1.10 -20.71 -16.90
C ALA A 514 -1.38 -21.18 -15.46
N ILE A 515 -0.38 -21.73 -14.76
CA ILE A 515 -0.51 -22.11 -13.35
C ILE A 515 -0.64 -20.86 -12.46
N LEU A 516 0.16 -19.82 -12.71
CA LEU A 516 0.06 -18.54 -11.98
C LEU A 516 -1.33 -17.93 -12.11
N TRP A 517 -1.87 -17.86 -13.33
CA TRP A 517 -3.24 -17.39 -13.58
C TRP A 517 -4.29 -18.18 -12.80
N ARG A 518 -4.22 -19.52 -12.84
CA ARG A 518 -5.16 -20.38 -12.09
C ARG A 518 -5.08 -20.16 -10.58
N LEU A 519 -3.86 -20.07 -10.03
CA LEU A 519 -3.64 -19.81 -8.60
C LEU A 519 -4.23 -18.47 -8.18
N THR A 520 -3.96 -17.41 -8.94
CA THR A 520 -4.43 -16.06 -8.61
C THR A 520 -5.95 -15.93 -8.75
N ILE A 521 -6.54 -16.48 -9.81
CA ILE A 521 -8.00 -16.48 -9.99
C ILE A 521 -8.68 -17.27 -8.87
N ALA A 522 -8.19 -18.45 -8.49
CA ALA A 522 -8.75 -19.25 -7.40
C ALA A 522 -8.74 -18.46 -6.07
N ARG A 523 -7.60 -17.87 -5.71
CA ARG A 523 -7.48 -17.02 -4.51
C ARG A 523 -8.45 -15.84 -4.52
N LEU A 524 -8.59 -15.16 -5.66
CA LEU A 524 -9.45 -13.99 -5.77
C LEU A 524 -10.94 -14.33 -5.82
N ARG A 525 -11.35 -15.51 -6.29
CA ARG A 525 -12.75 -15.95 -6.20
C ARG A 525 -13.22 -16.02 -4.76
N GLU A 526 -12.34 -16.44 -3.85
CA GLU A 526 -12.60 -16.47 -2.42
C GLU A 526 -12.44 -15.09 -1.77
N ALA A 527 -11.35 -14.39 -2.06
CA ALA A 527 -11.03 -13.11 -1.40
C ALA A 527 -11.87 -11.93 -1.90
N ASN A 528 -12.01 -11.76 -3.23
CA ASN A 528 -12.67 -10.61 -3.83
C ASN A 528 -13.22 -10.91 -5.25
N PRO A 529 -14.35 -11.63 -5.37
CA PRO A 529 -14.92 -12.01 -6.68
C PRO A 529 -15.38 -10.81 -7.50
N GLN A 530 -15.78 -9.71 -6.86
CA GLN A 530 -16.15 -8.47 -7.55
C GLN A 530 -14.97 -7.85 -8.31
N PHE A 531 -13.75 -7.99 -7.77
CA PHE A 531 -12.55 -7.54 -8.46
C PHE A 531 -12.27 -8.37 -9.71
N LEU A 532 -12.48 -9.69 -9.68
CA LEU A 532 -12.38 -10.53 -10.88
C LEU A 532 -13.44 -10.18 -11.92
N ALA A 533 -14.68 -9.97 -11.49
CA ALA A 533 -15.79 -9.56 -12.34
C ALA A 533 -15.49 -8.25 -13.07
N ALA A 534 -14.95 -7.26 -12.36
CA ALA A 534 -14.55 -5.97 -12.93
C ALA A 534 -13.43 -6.11 -14.00
N HIS A 535 -12.71 -7.23 -14.03
CA HIS A 535 -11.71 -7.57 -15.03
C HIS A 535 -12.22 -8.54 -16.11
N GLY A 536 -13.49 -8.95 -16.07
CA GLY A 536 -14.06 -9.92 -17.00
C GLY A 536 -13.52 -11.34 -16.83
N LEU A 537 -13.11 -11.72 -15.61
CA LEU A 537 -12.43 -12.98 -15.29
C LEU A 537 -13.26 -13.92 -14.37
N GLU A 538 -14.59 -13.83 -14.41
CA GLU A 538 -15.50 -14.66 -13.59
C GLU A 538 -15.32 -16.17 -13.81
#